data_AF-A0A936FVX1-F1
#
_entry.id   AF-A0A936FVX1-F1
#
_cell.length_a   1.000
_cell.length_b   1.000
_cell.length_c   1.000
_cell.angle_alpha   90.00
_cell.angle_beta   90.00
_cell.angle_gamma   90.00
#
_symmetry.space_group_name_H-M   'P 1'
#
loop_
_entity.id
_entity.type
_entity.pdbx_description
1 polymer ?
#
loop_
_entity_poly.entity_id
_entity_poly.type
_entity_poly.pdbx_seq_one_letter_code
_entity_poly.pdbx_strand_id
1 'polypeptide(L)'
;MTYTIIITLSILLLLAYVFEISSSKTKIPSVILLLLLGFFVKQISQSFNIIIPDLNPILPTIGTVGLILIVLEGALELEFLIKRKNH
;
A
#
# COMPACT_ATOMS: atom_id res chain seq x y z
N MET A 1 -6.50 10.43 -20.68
CA MET A 1 -5.47 10.49 -19.61
C MET A 1 -6.10 10.37 -18.23
N THR A 2 -7.07 11.21 -17.87
CA THR A 2 -7.77 11.15 -16.58
C THR A 2 -8.48 9.81 -16.32
N TYR A 3 -9.23 9.29 -17.28
CA TYR A 3 -9.89 7.98 -17.14
C TYR A 3 -8.89 6.84 -16.90
N THR A 4 -7.76 6.84 -17.61
CA THR A 4 -6.70 5.84 -17.44
C THR A 4 -6.15 5.86 -16.01
N ILE A 5 -5.86 7.05 -15.48
CA ILE A 5 -5.37 7.22 -14.10
C ILE A 5 -6.38 6.71 -13.07
N ILE A 6 -7.66 7.08 -13.22
CA ILE A 6 -8.73 6.64 -12.32
C ILE A 6 -8.87 5.11 -12.36
N ILE A 7 -8.88 4.52 -13.57
CA ILE A 7 -8.99 3.07 -13.74
C ILE A 7 -7.80 2.36 -13.09
N THR A 8 -6.57 2.82 -13.32
CA THR A 8 -5.37 2.26 -12.69
C THR A 8 -5.44 2.34 -11.16
N LEU A 9 -5.87 3.47 -10.60
CA LEU A 9 -5.99 3.66 -9.15
C LEU A 9 -7.06 2.74 -8.56
N SER A 10 -8.21 2.60 -9.23
CA SER A 10 -9.27 1.68 -8.81
C SER A 10 -8.83 0.22 -8.82
N ILE A 11 -8.08 -0.21 -9.84
CA ILE A 11 -7.51 -1.57 -9.90
C ILE A 11 -6.53 -1.77 -8.74
N LEU A 12 -5.70 -0.78 -8.43
CA LEU A 12 -4.77 -0.85 -7.31
C LEU A 12 -5.48 -0.97 -5.96
N LEU A 13 -6.58 -0.22 -5.75
CA LEU A 13 -7.43 -0.34 -4.57
C LEU A 13 -8.09 -1.72 -4.45
N LEU A 14 -8.61 -2.26 -5.56
CA LEU A 14 -9.18 -3.60 -5.60
C LEU A 14 -8.13 -4.67 -5.26
N LEU A 15 -6.91 -4.54 -5.79
CA LEU A 15 -5.80 -5.43 -5.45
C LEU A 15 -5.43 -5.35 -3.96
N ALA A 16 -5.35 -4.14 -3.39
CA ALA A 16 -5.09 -3.96 -1.97
C ALA A 16 -6.16 -4.65 -1.11
N TYR A 17 -7.43 -4.53 -1.49
CA TYR A 17 -8.53 -5.21 -0.80
C TYR A 17 -8.46 -6.75 -0.91
N VAL A 18 -8.07 -7.27 -2.08
CA VAL A 18 -7.83 -8.71 -2.25
C VAL A 18 -6.70 -9.19 -1.33
N PHE A 19 -5.63 -8.39 -1.16
CA PHE A 19 -4.55 -8.72 -0.23
C PHE A 19 -4.96 -8.64 1.23
N GLU A 20 -5.85 -7.72 1.60
CA GLU A 20 -6.44 -7.65 2.93
C GLU A 20 -7.21 -8.94 3.28
N ILE A 21 -8.02 -9.42 2.34
CA ILE A 21 -8.73 -10.71 2.50
C ILE A 21 -7.73 -11.88 2.59
N SER A 22 -6.70 -11.89 1.74
CA SER A 22 -5.68 -12.96 1.73
C SER A 22 -4.84 -12.99 3.02
N SER A 23 -4.52 -11.80 3.57
CA SER A 23 -3.84 -11.60 4.86
C SER A 23 -4.62 -12.27 5.99
N SER A 24 -5.94 -12.13 6.01
CA SER A 24 -6.80 -12.78 7.02
C SER A 24 -6.70 -14.31 7.02
N LYS A 25 -6.42 -14.92 5.86
CA LYS A 25 -6.30 -16.38 5.69
C LYS A 25 -4.89 -16.89 5.99
N THR A 26 -3.87 -16.11 5.63
CA THR A 26 -2.45 -16.51 5.73
C THR A 26 -1.77 -16.05 7.02
N LYS A 27 -2.42 -15.19 7.82
CA LYS A 27 -1.83 -14.50 9.00
C LYS A 27 -0.64 -13.59 8.65
N ILE A 28 -0.44 -13.28 7.37
CA ILE A 28 0.64 -12.41 6.89
C ILE A 28 0.05 -11.00 6.73
N PRO A 29 0.62 -9.96 7.37
CA PRO A 29 0.22 -8.58 7.18
C PRO A 29 0.07 -8.20 5.70
N SER A 30 -1.02 -7.52 5.37
CA SER A 30 -1.37 -7.11 3.99
C SER A 30 -0.25 -6.28 3.33
N VAL A 31 0.48 -5.48 4.12
CA VAL A 31 1.63 -4.68 3.67
C VAL A 31 2.75 -5.57 3.11
N ILE A 32 3.03 -6.73 3.72
CA ILE A 32 4.09 -7.64 3.27
C ILE A 32 3.70 -8.28 1.92
N LEU A 33 2.43 -8.63 1.75
CA LEU A 33 1.93 -9.16 0.47
C LEU A 33 2.04 -8.12 -0.66
N LEU A 34 1.73 -6.85 -0.37
CA LEU A 34 1.91 -5.74 -1.31
C LEU A 34 3.38 -5.52 -1.69
N LEU A 35 4.29 -5.57 -0.72
CA LEU A 35 5.74 -5.46 -0.97
C LEU A 35 6.25 -6.62 -1.85
N LEU A 36 5.80 -7.84 -1.58
CA LEU A 36 6.14 -9.01 -2.39
C LEU A 36 5.60 -8.88 -3.81
N LEU A 37 4.35 -8.44 -4.00
CA LEU A 37 3.80 -8.21 -5.34
C LEU A 37 4.69 -7.22 -6.12
N GLY A 38 5.05 -6.08 -5.52
CA GLY A 38 5.93 -5.10 -6.16
C GLY A 38 7.30 -5.67 -6.52
N PHE A 39 7.88 -6.50 -5.64
CA PHE A 39 9.12 -7.22 -5.91
C PHE A 39 8.99 -8.21 -7.08
N PHE A 40 7.92 -9.01 -7.13
CA PHE A 40 7.65 -9.93 -8.24
C PHE A 40 7.47 -9.17 -9.57
N VAL A 41 6.73 -8.07 -9.56
CA VAL A 41 6.54 -7.22 -10.76
C VAL A 41 7.90 -6.70 -11.26
N LYS A 42 8.77 -6.24 -10.35
CA LYS A 42 10.13 -5.82 -10.70
C LYS A 42 10.94 -6.98 -11.31
N GLN A 43 10.90 -8.15 -10.68
CA GLN A 43 11.67 -9.32 -11.12
C GLN A 43 11.23 -9.82 -12.50
N ILE A 44 9.91 -9.86 -12.74
CA ILE A 44 9.33 -10.20 -14.04
C ILE A 44 9.73 -9.14 -15.07
N SER A 45 9.59 -7.85 -14.75
CA SER A 45 9.95 -6.76 -15.68
C SER A 45 11.42 -6.84 -16.12
N GLN A 46 12.32 -7.18 -15.20
CA GLN A 46 13.74 -7.41 -15.51
C GLN A 46 13.95 -8.61 -16.44
N SER A 47 13.22 -9.72 -16.21
CA SER A 47 13.27 -10.90 -17.07
C SER A 47 12.80 -10.61 -18.51
N PHE A 48 11.78 -9.77 -18.65
CA PHE A 48 11.21 -9.36 -19.94
C PHE A 48 11.93 -8.16 -20.59
N ASN A 49 13.07 -7.69 -20.05
CA ASN A 49 13.82 -6.51 -20.53
C ASN A 49 12.97 -5.22 -20.63
N ILE A 50 11.97 -5.07 -19.75
CA ILE A 50 11.14 -3.86 -19.68
C ILE A 50 11.92 -2.78 -18.93
N ILE A 51 12.09 -1.63 -19.56
CA ILE A 51 12.78 -0.48 -18.96
C ILE A 51 11.83 0.16 -17.94
N ILE A 52 12.16 0.01 -16.66
CA ILE A 52 11.42 0.63 -15.55
C ILE A 52 12.04 2.01 -15.29
N PRO A 53 11.25 3.10 -15.26
CA PRO A 53 11.75 4.42 -14.91
C PRO A 53 12.25 4.45 -13.46
N ASP A 54 13.27 5.28 -13.18
CA ASP A 54 13.79 5.41 -11.83
C ASP A 54 12.82 6.21 -10.94
N LEU A 55 12.33 5.56 -9.88
CA LEU A 55 11.42 6.13 -8.88
C LEU A 55 12.15 6.52 -7.58
N ASN A 56 13.47 6.31 -7.48
CA ASN A 56 14.29 6.71 -6.34
C ASN A 56 14.09 8.16 -5.87
N PRO A 57 13.91 9.18 -6.74
CA PRO A 57 13.73 10.55 -6.24
C PRO A 57 12.36 10.80 -5.56
N ILE A 58 11.31 10.07 -5.96
CA ILE A 58 9.95 10.26 -5.40
C ILE A 58 9.68 9.31 -4.22
N LEU A 59 10.35 8.16 -4.18
CA LEU A 59 10.11 7.09 -3.22
C LEU A 59 10.27 7.53 -1.74
N PRO A 60 11.30 8.31 -1.34
CA PRO A 60 11.42 8.81 0.03
C PRO A 60 10.25 9.71 0.42
N THR A 61 9.83 10.61 -0.48
CA THR A 61 8.74 11.56 -0.22
C THR A 61 7.42 10.84 0.01
N ILE A 62 7.05 9.91 -0.87
CA ILE A 62 5.83 9.10 -0.72
C ILE A 62 5.92 8.21 0.51
N GLY A 63 7.09 7.62 0.81
CA GLY A 63 7.30 6.79 1.98
C GLY A 63 7.14 7.55 3.29
N THR A 64 7.71 8.76 3.40
CA THR A 64 7.55 9.62 4.58
C THR A 64 6.10 10.05 4.76
N VAL A 65 5.43 10.51 3.69
CA VAL A 65 4.01 10.89 3.75
C VAL A 65 3.15 9.71 4.14
N GLY A 66 3.37 8.54 3.55
CA GLY A 66 2.66 7.30 3.88
C GLY A 66 2.85 6.89 5.34
N LEU A 67 4.08 6.93 5.86
CA LEU A 67 4.38 6.62 7.26
C LEU A 67 3.68 7.59 8.22
N ILE A 68 3.70 8.90 7.92
CA ILE A 68 3.00 9.91 8.72
C ILE A 68 1.50 9.62 8.77
N LEU A 69 0.88 9.31 7.62
CA LEU A 69 -0.55 9.00 7.55
C LEU A 69 -0.91 7.74 8.35
N ILE A 70 -0.12 6.67 8.25
CA ILE A 70 -0.35 5.43 9.01
C ILE A 70 -0.23 5.67 10.53
N VAL A 71 0.77 6.44 10.96
CA VAL A 71 0.95 6.78 12.39
C VAL A 71 -0.21 7.66 12.89
N LEU A 72 -0.63 8.64 12.08
CA LEU A 72 -1.76 9.49 12.41
C LEU A 72 -3.05 8.68 12.54
N GLU A 73 -3.32 7.77 11.61
CA GLU A 73 -4.48 6.87 11.65
C GLU A 73 -4.47 6.00 12.91
N GLY A 74 -3.33 5.38 13.24
CA GLY A 74 -3.19 4.56 14.45
C GLY A 74 -3.31 5.37 15.76
N ALA A 75 -2.80 6.61 15.79
CA ALA A 75 -2.94 7.50 16.94
C ALA A 75 -4.39 7.98 17.13
N LEU A 76 -5.07 8.29 16.02
CA LEU A 76 -6.46 8.72 16.02
C LEU A 76 -7.38 7.59 16.48
N GLU A 77 -7.17 6.37 16.00
CA GLU A 77 -7.88 5.17 16.48
C GLU A 77 -7.70 4.99 17.99
N LEU A 78 -6.48 5.16 18.51
CA LEU A 78 -6.19 5.06 19.94
C LEU A 78 -6.92 6.13 20.77
N GLU A 79 -6.96 7.37 20.30
CA GLU A 79 -7.68 8.47 20.97
C GLU A 79 -9.19 8.18 21.06
N PHE A 80 -9.80 7.70 19.98
CA PHE A 80 -11.21 7.32 19.96
C PHE A 80 -11.52 6.19 20.95
N LEU A 81 -10.64 5.19 21.06
CA LEU A 81 -10.78 4.09 22.01
C LEU A 81 -10.72 4.57 23.47
N ILE A 82 -9.83 5.51 23.79
CA ILE A 82 -9.71 6.09 25.14
C ILE A 82 -10.96 6.91 25.50
N LYS A 83 -11.46 7.73 24.57
CA LYS A 83 -12.64 8.58 24.82
C LYS A 83 -13.91 7.77 25.11
N ARG A 84 -14.06 6.59 24.50
CA ARG A 84 -15.18 5.67 24.74
C ARG A 84 -15.13 4.98 26.10
N LYS A 85 -13.94 4.83 26.72
CA LYS A 85 -13.76 4.14 28.02
C LYS A 85 -14.04 5.04 29.24
N ASN A 86 -13.99 6.36 29.06
CA ASN A 86 -14.20 7.35 30.13
C ASN A 86 -15.65 7.85 30.23
N HIS A 87 -16.59 7.20 29.54
CA HIS A 87 -18.02 7.50 29.55
C HIS A 87 -18.83 6.22 29.79
#